data_AF-A0A455TZW0-F1
#
_entry.id   AF-A0A455TZW0-F1
#
_cell.length_a   1.000
_cell.length_b   1.000
_cell.length_c   1.000
_cell.angle_alpha   90.00
_cell.angle_beta   90.00
_cell.angle_gamma   90.00
#
_symmetry.space_group_name_H-M   'P 1'
#
loop_
_entity.id
_entity.type
_entity.pdbx_description
1 polymer ?
#
loop_
_entity_poly.entity_id
_entity_poly.type
_entity_poly.pdbx_seq_one_letter_code
_entity_poly.pdbx_strand_id
1 'polypeptide(L)'
;MMLAQGAGSITEADLERIREALGLNQSFLAQYIGFLRGLVVGDFGRSFMGGTPVSDLIGRALPATLALAFASLFVSIVVSIPLGIKAAVSRGRWPDQMIRIFSLIGLSFP
;
A
#
# COMPACT_ATOMS: atom_id res chain seq x y z
N MET A 1 3.91 -18.72 8.65
CA MET A 1 4.93 -19.79 8.78
C MET A 1 4.27 -21.18 8.85
N MET A 2 3.24 -21.43 8.02
CA MET A 2 2.41 -22.66 8.11
C MET A 2 2.45 -23.52 6.82
N LEU A 3 3.06 -23.01 5.74
CA LEU A 3 3.18 -23.73 4.46
C LEU A 3 4.51 -24.48 4.28
N ALA A 4 5.45 -24.35 5.22
CA ALA A 4 6.80 -24.89 5.10
C ALA A 4 7.13 -26.07 6.04
N GLN A 5 6.17 -26.54 6.86
CA GLN A 5 6.42 -27.57 7.88
C GLN A 5 5.68 -28.89 7.66
N GLY A 6 5.55 -29.34 6.40
CA GLY A 6 4.93 -30.63 6.14
C GLY A 6 5.08 -31.09 4.71
N ALA A 7 6.28 -31.52 4.32
CA ALA A 7 6.47 -32.37 3.15
C ALA A 7 5.98 -33.83 3.42
N GLY A 8 4.84 -33.98 4.10
CA GLY A 8 4.07 -35.20 4.13
C GLY A 8 3.06 -35.10 3.00
N SER A 9 3.19 -35.95 2.00
CA SER A 9 2.39 -36.01 0.76
C SER A 9 1.07 -35.23 0.81
N ILE A 10 1.04 -34.04 0.22
CA ILE A 10 -0.23 -33.36 -0.08
C ILE A 10 -1.02 -34.31 -0.97
N THR A 11 -2.13 -34.84 -0.47
CA THR A 11 -2.95 -35.76 -1.26
C THR A 11 -3.76 -34.98 -2.29
N GLU A 12 -4.15 -35.61 -3.40
CA GLU A 12 -5.07 -34.99 -4.37
C GLU A 12 -6.36 -34.48 -3.71
N ALA A 13 -6.85 -35.20 -2.69
CA ALA A 13 -8.02 -34.78 -1.92
C ALA A 13 -7.77 -33.51 -1.09
N ASP A 14 -6.54 -33.25 -0.64
CA ASP A 14 -6.19 -32.00 0.06
C ASP A 14 -6.06 -30.84 -0.93
N LEU A 15 -5.49 -31.08 -2.12
CA LEU A 15 -5.42 -30.10 -3.20
C LEU A 15 -6.81 -29.65 -3.65
N GLU A 16 -7.72 -30.59 -3.87
CA GLU A 16 -9.08 -30.28 -4.32
C GLU A 16 -9.85 -29.47 -3.27
N ARG A 17 -9.70 -29.84 -1.98
CA ARG A 17 -10.27 -29.05 -0.86
C ARG A 17 -9.73 -27.62 -0.82
N ILE A 18 -8.44 -27.42 -1.06
CA ILE A 18 -7.85 -26.08 -1.12
C ILE A 18 -8.37 -25.30 -2.33
N ARG A 19 -8.49 -25.93 -3.50
CA ARG A 19 -9.04 -25.29 -4.70
C ARG A 19 -10.48 -24.83 -4.50
N GLU A 20 -11.32 -25.67 -3.91
CA GLU A 20 -12.69 -25.30 -3.57
C GLU A 20 -12.74 -24.16 -2.55
N ALA A 21 -11.97 -24.25 -1.47
CA ALA A 21 -11.93 -23.22 -0.42
C ALA A 21 -11.46 -21.85 -0.95
N LEU A 22 -10.59 -21.84 -1.95
CA LEU A 22 -10.10 -20.62 -2.61
C LEU A 22 -10.95 -20.18 -3.81
N GLY A 23 -11.99 -20.96 -4.17
CA GLY A 23 -12.82 -20.70 -5.34
C GLY A 23 -12.09 -20.84 -6.68
N LEU A 24 -10.97 -21.57 -6.71
CA LEU A 24 -10.16 -21.76 -7.93
C LEU A 24 -10.85 -22.64 -8.98
N ASN A 25 -11.92 -23.34 -8.59
CA ASN A 25 -12.77 -24.11 -9.50
C ASN A 25 -13.76 -23.22 -10.29
N GLN A 26 -13.84 -21.93 -9.97
CA GLN A 26 -14.69 -20.97 -10.67
C GLN A 26 -13.94 -20.32 -11.84
N SER A 27 -14.68 -19.87 -12.85
CA SER A 27 -14.08 -19.03 -13.90
C SER A 27 -13.47 -17.76 -13.29
N PHE A 28 -12.31 -17.33 -13.82
CA PHE A 28 -11.61 -16.14 -13.33
C PHE A 28 -12.51 -14.91 -13.23
N LEU A 29 -13.38 -14.71 -14.22
CA LEU A 29 -14.29 -13.57 -14.26
C LEU A 29 -15.31 -13.61 -13.12
N ALA A 30 -15.86 -14.79 -12.79
CA ALA A 30 -16.77 -14.95 -11.67
C ALA A 30 -16.09 -14.63 -10.32
N GLN A 31 -14.86 -15.13 -10.13
CA GLN A 31 -14.08 -14.85 -8.92
C GLN A 31 -13.77 -13.36 -8.79
N TYR A 32 -13.39 -12.70 -9.89
CA TYR A 32 -13.09 -11.27 -9.90
C TYR A 32 -14.32 -10.41 -9.62
N ILE A 33 -15.47 -10.72 -10.23
CA ILE A 33 -16.73 -10.00 -9.94
C ILE A 33 -17.16 -10.20 -8.49
N GLY A 34 -17.03 -11.41 -7.95
CA GLY A 34 -17.28 -11.70 -6.54
C GLY A 34 -16.40 -10.86 -5.61
N PHE A 35 -15.10 -10.78 -5.91
CA PHE A 35 -14.15 -9.93 -5.19
C PHE A 35 -14.54 -8.44 -5.26
N LEU A 36 -14.86 -7.92 -6.45
CA LEU A 36 -15.29 -6.53 -6.60
C LEU A 36 -16.57 -6.22 -5.82
N ARG A 37 -17.54 -7.13 -5.82
CA ARG A 37 -18.77 -6.98 -5.03
C ARG A 37 -18.46 -6.92 -3.53
N GLY A 38 -17.57 -7.78 -3.05
CA GLY A 38 -17.07 -7.75 -1.66
C GLY A 38 -16.40 -6.42 -1.34
N LEU A 39 -15.53 -5.94 -2.23
CA LEU A 39 -14.78 -4.69 -2.06
C LEU A 39 -15.70 -3.48 -1.82
N VAL A 40 -16.81 -3.39 -2.56
CA VAL A 40 -17.77 -2.28 -2.43
C VAL A 40 -18.47 -2.28 -1.07
N VAL A 41 -18.71 -3.45 -0.47
CA VAL A 41 -19.32 -3.58 0.86
C VAL A 41 -18.29 -3.64 2.00
N GLY A 42 -17.00 -3.47 1.69
CA GLY A 42 -15.91 -3.51 2.66
C GLY A 42 -15.47 -4.93 3.06
N ASP A 43 -15.88 -5.96 2.33
CA ASP A 43 -15.38 -7.32 2.48
C ASP A 43 -14.17 -7.55 1.56
N PHE A 44 -12.98 -7.55 2.17
CA PHE A 44 -11.70 -7.77 1.50
C PHE A 44 -11.28 -9.25 1.53
N GLY A 45 -12.13 -10.14 2.04
CA GLY A 45 -11.80 -11.54 2.25
C GLY A 45 -10.84 -11.79 3.41
N ARG A 46 -10.17 -12.94 3.38
CA ARG A 46 -9.28 -13.43 4.44
C ARG A 46 -7.85 -13.59 3.93
N SER A 47 -6.88 -13.36 4.82
CA SER A 47 -5.46 -13.56 4.54
C SER A 47 -5.13 -15.04 4.29
N PHE A 48 -4.39 -15.34 3.23
CA PHE A 48 -3.89 -16.69 2.92
C PHE A 48 -2.96 -17.27 4.00
N MET A 49 -2.24 -16.40 4.73
CA MET A 49 -1.24 -16.82 5.72
C MET A 49 -1.84 -17.11 7.10
N GLY A 50 -2.96 -16.48 7.44
CA GLY A 50 -3.48 -16.49 8.82
C GLY A 50 -5.01 -16.58 8.94
N GLY A 51 -5.75 -16.62 7.83
CA GLY A 51 -7.20 -16.71 7.83
C GLY A 51 -7.93 -15.50 8.43
N THR A 52 -7.20 -14.47 8.85
CA THR A 52 -7.71 -13.24 9.45
C THR A 52 -8.41 -12.37 8.40
N PRO A 53 -9.52 -11.69 8.74
CA PRO A 53 -10.13 -10.70 7.84
C PRO A 53 -9.11 -9.64 7.44
N VAL A 54 -9.04 -9.33 6.14
CA VAL A 54 -8.09 -8.33 5.62
C VAL A 54 -8.45 -6.93 6.11
N SER A 55 -9.74 -6.65 6.34
CA SER A 55 -10.21 -5.40 6.96
C SER A 55 -9.55 -5.11 8.31
N ASP A 56 -9.37 -6.13 9.16
CA ASP A 56 -8.72 -5.97 10.46
C ASP A 56 -7.23 -5.64 10.32
N LEU A 57 -6.57 -6.25 9.34
CA LEU A 57 -5.16 -5.97 9.05
C LEU A 57 -4.98 -4.55 8.55
N ILE A 58 -5.85 -4.11 7.64
CA ILE A 58 -5.88 -2.71 7.16
C ILE A 58 -6.16 -1.78 8.33
N GLY A 59 -7.17 -2.04 9.15
CA GLY A 59 -7.54 -1.21 10.29
C GLY A 59 -6.42 -1.03 11.31
N ARG A 60 -5.54 -2.03 11.48
CA ARG A 60 -4.35 -1.95 12.35
C ARG A 60 -3.22 -1.14 11.74
N ALA A 61 -3.00 -1.23 10.44
CA ALA A 61 -1.91 -0.54 9.75
C ALA A 61 -2.26 0.91 9.39
N LEU A 62 -3.51 1.16 9.02
CA LEU A 62 -3.97 2.43 8.46
C LEU A 62 -3.67 3.65 9.35
N PRO A 63 -3.88 3.63 10.69
CA PRO A 63 -3.61 4.79 11.53
C PRO A 63 -2.15 5.23 11.50
N ALA A 64 -1.22 4.27 11.51
CA ALA A 64 0.22 4.57 11.45
C ALA A 64 0.60 5.17 10.09
N THR A 65 0.10 4.60 8.99
CA THR A 65 0.33 5.13 7.64
C THR A 65 -0.24 6.54 7.49
N LEU A 66 -1.47 6.77 7.95
CA LEU A 66 -2.09 8.10 7.90
C LEU A 66 -1.33 9.11 8.76
N ALA A 67 -0.91 8.73 9.97
CA ALA A 67 -0.12 9.61 10.84
C ALA A 67 1.19 10.03 10.15
N LEU A 68 1.91 9.08 9.55
CA LEU A 68 3.14 9.35 8.81
C LEU A 68 2.89 10.21 7.57
N ALA A 69 1.84 9.90 6.79
CA ALA A 69 1.50 10.65 5.60
C ALA A 69 1.13 12.11 5.92
N PHE A 70 0.27 12.34 6.91
CA PHE A 70 -0.13 13.69 7.32
C PHE A 70 1.01 14.45 7.98
N ALA A 71 1.83 13.81 8.80
CA ALA A 71 3.01 14.45 9.39
C ALA A 71 4.01 14.89 8.30
N SER A 72 4.28 14.00 7.34
CA SER A 72 5.16 14.31 6.20
C SER A 72 4.60 15.45 5.36
N LEU A 73 3.31 15.39 5.01
CA LEU A 73 2.63 16.45 4.26
C LEU A 73 2.68 17.78 4.99
N PHE A 74 2.41 17.78 6.30
CA PHE A 74 2.44 18.99 7.12
C PHE A 74 3.83 19.63 7.13
N VAL A 75 4.87 18.85 7.43
CA VAL A 75 6.26 19.34 7.41
C VAL A 75 6.63 19.84 6.01
N SER A 76 6.24 19.11 4.97
CA SER A 76 6.50 19.49 3.58
C SER A 76 5.86 20.83 3.23
N ILE A 77 4.61 21.07 3.61
CA ILE A 77 3.91 22.35 3.38
C ILE A 77 4.61 23.48 4.13
N VAL A 78 4.89 23.27 5.43
CA VAL A 78 5.51 24.28 6.30
C VAL A 78 6.90 24.69 5.81
N VAL A 79 7.67 23.77 5.24
CA VAL A 79 9.02 24.05 4.73
C VAL A 79 8.99 24.55 3.28
N SER A 80 8.23 23.88 2.41
CA SER A 80 8.25 24.15 0.97
C SER A 80 7.59 25.47 0.60
N ILE A 81 6.51 25.89 1.28
CA ILE A 81 5.84 27.15 0.96
C ILE A 81 6.76 28.36 1.22
N PRO A 82 7.37 28.55 2.41
CA PRO A 82 8.28 29.66 2.66
C PRO A 82 9.50 29.66 1.74
N LEU A 83 10.09 28.48 1.48
CA LEU A 83 11.20 28.35 0.54
C LEU A 83 10.79 28.73 -0.88
N GLY A 84 9.62 28.27 -1.34
CA GLY A 84 9.06 28.63 -2.65
C GLY A 84 8.82 30.14 -2.78
N ILE A 85 8.24 30.78 -1.76
CA ILE A 85 8.05 32.24 -1.73
C ILE A 85 9.41 32.96 -1.78
N LYS A 86 10.39 32.54 -0.97
CA LYS A 86 11.72 33.15 -0.94
C LYS A 86 12.45 33.02 -2.27
N ALA A 87 12.36 31.87 -2.93
CA ALA A 87 12.91 31.64 -4.26
C ALA A 87 12.23 32.54 -5.32
N ALA A 88 10.91 32.67 -5.27
CA ALA A 88 10.14 33.51 -6.19
C ALA A 88 10.49 35.01 -6.06
N VAL A 89 10.60 35.52 -4.83
CA VAL A 89 10.97 36.93 -4.57
C VAL A 89 12.45 37.19 -4.90
N SER A 90 13.32 36.19 -4.71
CA SER A 90 14.76 36.28 -4.98
C SER A 90 15.14 35.75 -6.37
N ARG A 91 14.22 35.78 -7.33
CA ARG A 91 14.39 35.17 -8.66
C ARG A 91 15.70 35.59 -9.31
N GLY A 92 16.46 34.60 -9.80
CA GLY A 92 17.75 34.81 -10.47
C GLY A 92 18.91 35.16 -9.54
N ARG A 93 18.68 35.29 -8.23
CA ARG A 93 19.74 35.51 -7.23
C ARG A 93 20.20 34.19 -6.62
N TRP A 94 21.33 34.22 -5.92
CA TRP A 94 21.95 33.05 -5.32
C TRP A 94 20.98 32.21 -4.42
N PRO A 95 20.09 32.80 -3.60
CA PRO A 95 19.13 32.01 -2.82
C PRO A 95 18.14 31.19 -3.66
N ASP A 96 17.68 31.71 -4.81
CA ASP A 96 16.81 30.97 -5.74
C ASP A 96 17.56 29.77 -6.34
N GLN A 97 18.80 29.96 -6.77
CA GLN A 97 19.62 28.88 -7.33
C GLN A 97 19.87 27.74 -6.34
N MET A 98 20.19 28.05 -5.08
CA MET A 98 20.38 27.04 -4.04
C MET A 98 19.11 26.23 -3.77
N ILE A 99 17.96 26.91 -3.68
CA ILE A 99 16.66 26.24 -3.45
C ILE A 99 16.32 25.31 -4.63
N ARG A 100 16.58 25.73 -5.87
CA ARG A 100 16.37 24.91 -7.07
C ARG A 100 17.24 23.65 -7.07
N ILE A 101 18.54 23.80 -6.81
CA ILE A 101 19.47 22.65 -6.79
C ILE A 101 19.04 21.65 -5.71
N PHE A 102 18.74 22.12 -4.50
CA PHE A 102 18.29 21.26 -3.42
C PHE A 102 16.97 20.53 -3.78
N SER A 103 16.03 21.24 -4.39
CA SER A 103 14.76 20.65 -4.85
C SER A 103 14.97 19.59 -5.93
N LEU A 104 15.89 19.82 -6.88
CA LEU A 104 16.21 18.88 -7.94
C LEU A 104 16.84 17.60 -7.38
N ILE A 105 17.75 17.73 -6.42
CA ILE A 105 18.33 16.58 -5.71
C ILE A 105 17.21 15.79 -5.03
N GLY A 106 16.37 16.45 -4.22
CA GLY A 106 15.26 15.78 -3.52
C GLY A 106 14.25 15.08 -4.44
N LEU A 107 13.99 15.63 -5.63
CA LEU A 107 13.11 15.02 -6.63
C LEU A 107 13.73 13.83 -7.37
N SER A 108 15.06 13.83 -7.52
CA SER A 108 15.76 12.88 -8.39
C SER A 108 16.51 11.79 -7.61
N PHE A 109 16.60 11.93 -6.28
CA PHE A 109 17.24 10.95 -5.41
C PHE A 109 16.24 9.83 -5.07
N PRO A 110 16.59 8.55 -5.32
CA PRO A 110 15.70 7.41 -5.10
C PRO A 110 15.50 7.08 -3.61
#